data_AF-A0A930QMH1-F1
#
_entry.id   AF-A0A930QMH1-F1
#
_cell.length_a   1.000
_cell.length_b   1.000
_cell.length_c   1.000
_cell.angle_alpha   90.00
_cell.angle_beta   90.00
_cell.angle_gamma   90.00
#
_symmetry.space_group_name_H-M   'P 1'
#
loop_
_entity.id
_entity.type
_entity.pdbx_description
1 polymer ?
#
loop_
_entity_poly.entity_id
_entity_poly.type
_entity_poly.pdbx_seq_one_letter_code
_entity_poly.pdbx_strand_id
1 'polypeptide(L)'
;YVAGDEEDYALLAADWQRLFTEKPAPFTREEKRAYLRTVTGVALGSDAFFPFGDNVERAHQSGVSYIAQSGGSIRDDNVIATCDKYGIAMAMTHIRLFHH
;
A
#
# COMPACT_ATOMS: atom_id res chain seq x y z
N TYR A 1 5.97 -1.13 5.93
CA TYR A 1 4.83 -1.86 6.54
C TYR A 1 5.41 -2.71 7.66
N VAL A 2 5.12 -2.36 8.92
CA VAL A 2 5.40 -3.22 10.07
C VAL A 2 4.03 -3.76 10.48
N ALA A 3 3.61 -4.83 9.80
CA ALA A 3 2.51 -5.63 10.33
C ALA A 3 3.12 -6.59 11.35
N GLY A 4 2.65 -6.44 12.59
CA GLY A 4 2.71 -7.36 13.74
C GLY A 4 3.98 -8.17 13.90
N ASP A 5 4.74 -7.86 14.94
CA ASP A 5 5.85 -8.71 15.35
C ASP A 5 5.31 -10.02 15.93
N GLU A 6 6.08 -11.11 15.88
CA GLU A 6 5.63 -12.44 16.33
C GLU A 6 5.07 -12.43 17.77
N GLU A 7 5.51 -11.48 18.60
CA GLU A 7 5.02 -11.25 19.96
C GLU A 7 3.51 -10.95 20.03
N ASP A 8 2.95 -10.26 19.03
CA ASP A 8 1.52 -9.93 18.98
C ASP A 8 0.61 -11.17 18.78
N TYR A 9 1.18 -12.29 18.34
CA TYR A 9 0.45 -13.51 17.98
C TYR A 9 0.71 -14.70 18.91
N ALA A 10 1.48 -14.54 19.99
CA ALA A 10 1.85 -15.62 20.90
C ALA A 10 0.63 -16.36 21.50
N LEU A 11 -0.46 -15.63 21.79
CA LEU A 11 -1.72 -16.20 22.31
C LEU A 11 -2.55 -16.93 21.23
N LEU A 12 -2.38 -16.60 19.94
CA LEU A 12 -3.08 -17.24 18.82
C LEU A 12 -2.34 -18.50 18.31
N ALA A 13 -1.05 -18.63 18.64
CA ALA A 13 -0.18 -19.68 18.09
C ALA A 13 -0.55 -21.10 18.54
N ALA A 14 -1.14 -21.29 19.73
CA ALA A 14 -1.45 -22.62 20.27
C ALA A 14 -2.61 -23.31 19.52
N ASP A 15 -3.68 -22.57 19.21
CA ASP A 15 -4.83 -23.11 18.47
C ASP A 15 -4.59 -23.12 16.95
N TRP A 16 -3.88 -22.12 16.42
CA TRP A 16 -3.57 -22.03 15.00
C TRP A 16 -2.78 -23.25 14.49
N GLN A 17 -1.82 -23.76 15.27
CA GLN A 17 -1.01 -24.93 14.87
C GLN A 17 -1.84 -26.21 14.71
N ARG A 18 -2.98 -26.33 15.41
CA ARG A 18 -3.84 -27.52 15.36
C ARG A 18 -4.61 -27.64 14.03
N LEU A 19 -4.65 -26.57 13.24
CA LEU A 19 -5.34 -26.52 11.94
C LEU A 19 -4.52 -27.14 10.79
N PHE A 20 -3.22 -27.38 10.99
CA PHE A 20 -2.32 -27.83 9.94
C PHE A 20 -1.85 -29.27 10.16
N THR A 21 -1.79 -30.06 9.08
CA THR A 21 -1.17 -31.38 9.10
C THR A 21 0.36 -31.28 9.27
N GLU A 22 0.96 -30.26 8.68
CA GLU A 22 2.38 -29.90 8.84
C GLU A 22 2.48 -28.39 9.04
N LYS A 23 3.21 -27.95 10.07
CA LYS A 23 3.37 -26.52 10.36
C LYS A 23 4.23 -25.88 9.26
N PRO A 24 3.72 -24.88 8.52
CA PRO A 24 4.53 -24.18 7.54
C PRO A 24 5.63 -23.37 8.23
N ALA A 25 6.77 -23.22 7.54
CA ALA A 25 7.85 -22.37 8.00
C ALA A 25 7.35 -20.91 8.14
N PRO A 26 7.78 -20.18 9.18
CA PRO A 26 7.43 -18.77 9.33
C PRO A 26 7.87 -17.95 8.11
N PHE A 27 6.98 -17.11 7.60
CA PHE A 27 7.31 -16.19 6.52
C PHE A 27 8.13 -15.03 7.09
N THR A 28 9.44 -15.10 6.91
CA THR A 28 10.39 -14.17 7.53
C THR A 28 10.19 -12.75 7.03
N ARG A 29 10.70 -11.76 7.78
CA ARG A 29 10.66 -10.36 7.34
C ARG A 29 11.38 -10.13 6.02
N GLU A 30 12.45 -10.87 5.76
CA GLU A 30 13.23 -10.77 4.52
C GLU A 30 12.46 -11.33 3.34
N GLU A 31 11.86 -12.51 3.48
CA GLU A 31 11.03 -13.11 2.44
C GLU A 31 9.77 -12.27 2.17
N LYS A 32 9.12 -11.73 3.21
CA LYS A 32 8.02 -10.76 3.08
C LYS A 32 8.44 -9.55 2.25
N ARG A 33 9.60 -8.96 2.54
CA ARG A 33 10.13 -7.81 1.79
C ARG A 33 10.47 -8.19 0.35
N ALA A 34 11.10 -9.35 0.14
CA ALA A 34 11.44 -9.85 -1.19
C ALA A 34 10.19 -10.07 -2.04
N TYR A 35 9.16 -10.68 -1.46
CA TYR A 35 7.86 -10.86 -2.09
C TYR A 35 7.19 -9.52 -2.42
N LEU A 36 7.14 -8.57 -1.47
CA LEU A 36 6.52 -7.26 -1.74
C LEU A 36 7.20 -6.49 -2.88
N ARG A 37 8.49 -6.73 -3.14
CA ARG A 37 9.21 -6.14 -4.28
C ARG A 37 8.81 -6.73 -5.64
N THR A 38 8.17 -7.90 -5.68
CA THR A 38 7.69 -8.50 -6.94
C THR A 38 6.29 -8.01 -7.32
N VAL A 39 5.55 -7.40 -6.39
CA VAL A 39 4.22 -6.84 -6.63
C VAL A 39 4.33 -5.59 -7.51
N THR A 40 3.65 -5.59 -8.65
CA THR A 40 3.66 -4.51 -9.64
C THR A 40 2.29 -4.37 -10.32
N GLY A 41 2.03 -3.24 -10.97
CA GLY A 41 0.79 -3.00 -11.72
C GLY A 41 -0.43 -2.71 -10.83
N VAL A 42 -0.22 -2.30 -9.58
CA VAL A 42 -1.32 -2.00 -8.64
C VAL A 42 -2.01 -0.69 -9.03
N ALA A 43 -3.34 -0.66 -8.94
CA ALA A 43 -4.14 0.54 -9.05
C ALA A 43 -4.57 1.02 -7.67
N LEU A 44 -4.48 2.32 -7.42
CA LEU A 44 -4.84 2.96 -6.17
C LEU A 44 -5.89 4.04 -6.40
N GLY A 45 -6.97 4.01 -5.64
CA GLY A 45 -8.00 5.06 -5.62
C GLY A 45 -8.05 5.76 -4.26
N SER A 46 -8.12 7.09 -4.26
CA SER A 46 -8.45 7.88 -3.07
C SER A 46 -9.82 8.54 -3.23
N ASP A 47 -10.62 8.49 -2.17
CA ASP A 47 -11.91 9.15 -2.03
C ASP A 47 -11.79 10.69 -1.93
N ALA A 48 -10.60 11.19 -1.62
CA ALA A 48 -10.27 12.60 -1.48
C ALA A 48 -9.04 12.96 -2.31
N PHE A 49 -8.44 14.11 -2.01
CA PHE A 49 -7.19 14.53 -2.63
C PHE A 49 -5.99 14.15 -1.74
N PHE A 50 -4.83 13.97 -2.34
CA PHE A 50 -3.57 13.81 -1.66
C PHE A 50 -2.99 15.19 -1.31
N PRO A 51 -2.65 15.44 -0.04
CA PRO A 51 -2.10 16.73 0.36
C PRO A 51 -0.64 16.91 -0.08
N PHE A 52 0.14 15.82 -0.19
CA PHE A 52 1.57 15.85 -0.52
C PHE A 52 1.99 14.60 -1.31
N GLY A 53 3.14 14.70 -2.00
CA GLY A 53 3.72 13.62 -2.80
C GLY A 53 4.20 12.39 -2.01
N ASP A 54 4.33 12.47 -0.69
CA ASP A 54 4.68 11.34 0.19
C ASP A 54 3.70 10.15 0.06
N ASN A 55 2.42 10.43 -0.19
CA ASN A 55 1.40 9.44 -0.49
C ASN A 55 1.77 8.63 -1.75
N VAL A 56 2.28 9.31 -2.78
CA VAL A 56 2.74 8.67 -4.03
C VAL A 56 4.03 7.88 -3.79
N GLU A 57 4.99 8.41 -3.01
CA GLU A 57 6.21 7.68 -2.66
C GLU A 57 5.88 6.37 -1.92
N ARG A 58 4.94 6.44 -0.98
CA ARG A 58 4.46 5.26 -0.25
C ARG A 58 3.73 4.29 -1.16
N ALA A 59 2.88 4.77 -2.07
CA ALA A 59 2.17 3.95 -3.04
C ALA A 59 3.14 3.21 -3.98
N HIS A 60 4.17 3.90 -4.48
CA HIS A 60 5.22 3.32 -5.32
C HIS A 60 5.91 2.12 -4.65
N GLN A 61 6.20 2.21 -3.36
CA GLN A 61 6.78 1.09 -2.57
C GLN A 61 5.87 -0.14 -2.48
N SER A 62 4.61 -0.03 -2.88
CA SER A 62 3.65 -1.13 -2.96
C SER A 62 3.30 -1.53 -4.39
N GLY A 63 4.12 -1.15 -5.37
CA GLY A 63 3.96 -1.59 -6.76
C GLY A 63 2.88 -0.84 -7.54
N VAL A 64 2.46 0.33 -7.06
CA VAL A 64 1.43 1.14 -7.72
C VAL A 64 1.96 1.72 -9.03
N SER A 65 1.17 1.53 -10.09
CA SER A 65 1.41 2.07 -11.43
C SER A 65 0.30 3.02 -11.89
N TYR A 66 -0.85 3.01 -11.21
CA TYR A 66 -2.02 3.83 -11.55
C TYR A 66 -2.63 4.44 -10.30
N ILE A 67 -2.92 5.75 -10.32
CA ILE A 67 -3.59 6.47 -9.23
C ILE A 67 -4.82 7.21 -9.77
N ALA A 68 -5.95 7.13 -9.06
CA ALA A 68 -7.10 8.01 -9.25
C ALA A 68 -7.41 8.76 -7.95
N GLN A 69 -7.54 10.08 -8.03
CA GLN A 69 -7.89 10.93 -6.88
C GLN A 69 -8.77 12.10 -7.28
N SER A 70 -9.40 12.77 -6.32
CA SER A 70 -10.30 13.90 -6.61
C SER A 70 -9.61 15.15 -7.15
N GLY A 71 -8.35 15.40 -6.76
CA GLY A 71 -7.68 16.68 -7.01
C GLY A 71 -8.22 17.82 -6.14
N GLY A 72 -7.58 18.99 -6.24
CA GLY A 72 -7.91 20.18 -5.46
C GLY A 72 -7.02 20.40 -4.24
N SER A 73 -5.84 19.78 -4.20
CA SER A 73 -4.80 20.13 -3.24
C SER A 73 -4.11 21.43 -3.68
N ILE A 74 -3.71 22.27 -2.73
CA ILE A 74 -2.82 23.42 -3.02
C ILE A 74 -1.48 22.94 -3.61
N ARG A 75 -1.11 21.68 -3.34
CA ARG A 75 0.15 21.06 -3.77
C ARG A 75 -0.05 19.94 -4.79
N ASP A 76 -1.11 20.01 -5.60
CA ASP A 76 -1.30 19.02 -6.67
C ASP A 76 -0.08 18.97 -7.62
N ASP A 77 0.60 20.09 -7.89
CA ASP A 77 1.84 20.11 -8.67
C ASP A 77 2.94 19.20 -8.08
N ASN A 78 3.08 19.18 -6.75
CA ASN A 78 4.04 18.29 -6.08
C ASN A 78 3.63 16.83 -6.20
N VAL A 79 2.32 16.54 -6.08
CA VAL A 79 1.77 15.18 -6.21
C VAL A 79 1.94 14.66 -7.64
N ILE A 80 1.61 15.47 -8.65
CA ILE A 80 1.77 15.15 -10.08
C ILE A 80 3.24 14.93 -10.41
N ALA A 81 4.13 15.84 -10.00
CA ALA A 81 5.57 15.69 -10.23
C ALA A 81 6.14 14.41 -9.59
N THR A 82 5.58 13.98 -8.46
CA THR A 82 5.99 12.72 -7.82
C THR A 82 5.47 11.50 -8.60
N CYS A 83 4.27 11.56 -9.18
CA CYS A 83 3.80 10.53 -10.11
C CYS A 83 4.68 10.43 -11.35
N ASP A 84 5.01 11.57 -11.97
CA ASP A 84 5.86 11.62 -13.16
C ASP A 84 7.26 11.05 -12.88
N LYS A 85 7.85 11.39 -11.71
CA LYS A 85 9.14 10.85 -11.26
C LYS A 85 9.18 9.31 -11.25
N TYR A 86 8.05 8.66 -10.93
CA TYR A 86 7.96 7.19 -10.85
C TYR A 86 7.24 6.55 -12.05
N GLY A 87 6.85 7.33 -13.06
CA GLY A 87 6.09 6.82 -14.21
C GLY A 87 4.71 6.29 -13.83
N ILE A 88 4.09 6.83 -12.79
CA ILE A 88 2.74 6.45 -12.33
C ILE A 88 1.72 7.26 -13.10
N ALA A 89 0.79 6.60 -13.79
CA ALA A 89 -0.32 7.29 -14.44
C ALA A 89 -1.31 7.79 -13.38
N MET A 90 -1.61 9.09 -13.39
CA MET A 90 -2.57 9.70 -12.47
C MET A 90 -3.79 10.26 -13.21
N ALA A 91 -4.98 9.99 -12.66
CA ALA A 91 -6.25 10.57 -13.11
C ALA A 91 -6.87 11.44 -12.01
N MET A 92 -7.24 12.67 -12.38
CA MET A 92 -8.03 13.59 -11.54
C MET A 92 -9.52 13.37 -11.84
N THR A 93 -10.29 12.91 -10.84
CA THR A 93 -11.71 12.58 -11.02
C THR A 93 -12.64 13.78 -10.81
N HIS A 94 -12.18 14.80 -10.07
CA HIS A 94 -13.00 15.93 -9.63
C HIS A 94 -14.26 15.56 -8.84
N ILE A 95 -14.27 14.36 -8.25
CA ILE A 95 -15.37 13.85 -7.41
C ILE A 95 -14.78 13.36 -6.10
N ARG A 96 -15.33 13.81 -4.97
CA ARG A 96 -15.03 13.27 -3.63
C ARG A 96 -16.06 12.22 -3.24
N LEU A 97 -15.59 11.14 -2.61
CA LEU A 97 -16.39 9.96 -2.25
C LEU A 97 -16.46 9.73 -0.73
N PHE A 98 -16.59 10.80 0.05
CA PHE A 98 -16.72 10.68 1.50
C PHE A 98 -17.99 9.91 1.89
N HIS A 99 -17.84 8.99 2.82
CA HIS A 99 -18.92 8.23 3.44
C HIS A 99 -18.67 8.20 4.96
N HIS A 100 -19.70 8.50 5.76
CA HIS A 100 -19.61 8.64 7.22
C HIS A 100 -20.30 7.46 7.92
#